data_AF-A0A521NG66-F1
#
_entry.id   AF-A0A521NG66-F1
#
_cell.length_a   1.000
_cell.length_b   1.000
_cell.length_c   1.000
_cell.angle_alpha   90.00
_cell.angle_beta   90.00
_cell.angle_gamma   90.00
#
_symmetry.space_group_name_H-M   'P 1'
#
loop_
_entity.id
_entity.type
_entity.pdbx_description
1 polymer ?
#
loop_
_entity_poly.entity_id
_entity_poly.type
_entity_poly.pdbx_seq_one_letter_code
_entity_poly.pdbx_strand_id
1 'polypeptide(L)'
;MLVSMLLAMQAEEVIVRAVELRPANPWVEVFSASCGRQRLEVRRPMRPLQTGSRVLLNGRAARGDVSPLELELGEAGAAYRMSFGCSQNGETMQLSWVSGLVGEHGQVRYRAGSAEFRQGALVRSLSEEANEETFWYR
;
A
#
# COMPACT_ATOMS: atom_id res chain seq x y z
N MET A 1 -19.82 35.86 53.71
CA MET A 1 -19.82 36.35 52.32
C MET A 1 -18.55 35.84 51.64
N LEU A 2 -18.66 34.70 50.95
CA LEU A 2 -17.69 34.23 49.95
C LEU A 2 -17.90 35.01 48.65
N VAL A 3 -17.03 34.79 47.64
CA VAL A 3 -17.01 35.34 46.25
C VAL A 3 -16.04 36.54 46.17
N SER A 4 -14.88 36.52 45.50
CA SER A 4 -14.44 35.81 44.30
C SER A 4 -12.92 35.64 44.27
N MET A 5 -12.41 34.40 44.23
CA MET A 5 -11.10 34.13 43.63
C MET A 5 -11.34 34.02 42.11
N LEU A 6 -11.02 35.09 41.37
CA LEU A 6 -10.96 35.07 39.92
C LEU A 6 -9.70 34.30 39.50
N LEU A 7 -9.87 33.01 39.24
CA LEU A 7 -8.91 32.19 38.52
C LEU A 7 -8.86 32.66 37.06
N ALA A 8 -7.83 33.43 36.71
CA ALA A 8 -7.49 33.68 35.32
C ALA A 8 -6.94 32.38 34.72
N MET A 9 -7.80 31.60 34.06
CA MET A 9 -7.32 30.59 33.11
C MET A 9 -6.69 31.33 31.94
N GLN A 10 -5.35 31.33 31.88
CA GLN A 10 -4.67 31.64 30.64
C GLN A 10 -4.92 30.47 29.69
N ALA A 11 -5.73 30.69 28.66
CA ALA A 11 -5.82 29.78 27.55
C ALA A 11 -4.47 29.82 26.83
N GLU A 12 -3.67 28.75 26.94
CA GLU A 12 -2.49 28.58 26.11
C GLU A 12 -2.91 28.60 24.64
N GLU A 13 -2.41 29.58 23.90
CA GLU A 13 -2.64 29.70 22.47
C GLU A 13 -1.92 28.55 21.76
N VAL A 14 -2.68 27.55 21.30
CA VAL A 14 -2.12 26.42 20.53
C VAL A 14 -1.82 26.90 19.11
N ILE A 15 -0.55 27.27 18.87
CA ILE A 15 -0.07 27.62 17.54
C ILE A 15 0.20 26.34 16.75
N VAL A 16 -0.75 25.93 15.91
CA VAL A 16 -0.55 24.82 14.95
C VAL A 16 0.21 25.33 13.74
N ARG A 17 1.50 24.98 13.63
CA ARG A 17 2.30 25.22 12.42
C ARG A 17 2.21 24.00 11.51
N ALA A 18 1.38 24.05 10.48
CA ALA A 18 1.43 23.08 9.38
C ALA A 18 2.54 23.47 8.41
N VAL A 19 3.57 22.63 8.28
CA VAL A 19 4.54 22.74 7.19
C VAL A 19 3.98 21.94 6.02
N GLU A 20 3.84 22.57 4.86
CA GLU A 20 3.50 21.86 3.63
C GLU A 20 4.71 21.00 3.24
N LEU A 21 4.62 19.69 3.49
CA LEU A 21 5.66 18.74 3.09
C LEU A 21 5.75 18.73 1.57
N ARG A 22 6.93 19.07 1.04
CA ARG A 22 7.19 18.90 -0.40
C ARG A 22 7.17 17.39 -0.71
N PRO A 23 6.34 16.92 -1.66
CA PRO A 23 6.38 15.53 -2.08
C PRO A 23 7.77 15.18 -2.60
N ALA A 24 8.24 13.96 -2.31
CA ALA A 24 9.43 13.42 -2.96
C ALA A 24 9.24 13.46 -4.49
N ASN A 25 10.31 13.71 -5.24
CA ASN A 25 10.28 13.65 -6.70
C ASN A 25 11.35 12.66 -7.21
N PRO A 26 10.97 11.48 -7.73
CA PRO A 26 9.60 10.99 -7.84
C PRO A 26 9.00 10.57 -6.49
N TRP A 27 7.68 10.68 -6.35
CA TRP A 27 6.96 10.11 -5.22
C TRP A 27 6.68 8.63 -5.51
N VAL A 28 7.36 7.75 -4.78
CA VAL A 28 7.23 6.31 -4.88
C VAL A 28 6.75 5.76 -3.54
N GLU A 29 5.63 5.05 -3.53
CA GLU A 29 5.20 4.23 -2.40
C GLU A 29 5.97 2.91 -2.41
N VAL A 30 6.42 2.49 -1.23
CA VAL A 30 7.14 1.23 -1.06
C VAL A 30 6.44 0.41 0.01
N PHE A 31 5.90 -0.73 -0.38
CA PHE A 31 5.35 -1.73 0.53
C PHE A 31 6.37 -2.85 0.65
N SER A 32 6.76 -3.21 1.87
CA SER A 32 7.78 -4.25 2.06
C SER A 32 7.46 -5.17 3.22
N ALA A 33 7.78 -6.45 3.06
CA ALA A 33 7.72 -7.45 4.12
C ALA A 33 8.87 -8.44 3.99
N SER A 34 9.17 -9.13 5.09
CA SER A 34 10.21 -10.15 5.13
C SER A 34 9.69 -11.44 5.74
N CYS A 35 9.97 -12.57 5.09
CA CYS A 35 9.70 -13.93 5.57
C CYS A 35 11.04 -14.68 5.61
N GLY A 36 11.59 -14.88 6.81
CA GLY A 36 12.92 -15.48 6.97
C GLY A 36 14.00 -14.70 6.20
N ARG A 37 14.57 -15.31 5.15
CA ARG A 37 15.61 -14.71 4.30
C ARG A 37 15.07 -14.04 3.03
N GLN A 38 13.76 -14.07 2.82
CA GLN A 38 13.10 -13.46 1.66
C GLN A 38 12.54 -12.10 2.05
N ARG A 39 12.82 -11.07 1.27
CA ARG A 39 12.26 -9.72 1.39
C ARG A 39 11.54 -9.37 0.10
N LEU A 40 10.25 -9.08 0.18
CA LEU A 40 9.46 -8.58 -0.93
C LEU A 40 9.32 -7.07 -0.82
N GLU A 41 9.46 -6.38 -1.94
CA GLU A 41 9.15 -4.96 -2.08
C GLU A 41 8.25 -4.74 -3.28
N VAL A 42 7.15 -4.04 -3.08
CA VAL A 42 6.34 -3.47 -4.15
C VAL A 42 6.62 -1.97 -4.18
N ARG A 43 7.13 -1.48 -5.31
CA ARG A 43 7.43 -0.06 -5.53
C ARG A 43 6.43 0.50 -6.52
N ARG A 44 5.62 1.48 -6.10
CA ARG A 44 4.57 2.07 -6.92
C ARG A 44 4.82 3.56 -7.11
N PRO A 45 5.03 4.04 -8.34
CA PRO A 45 5.11 5.48 -8.59
C PRO A 45 3.70 6.09 -8.50
N MET A 46 3.54 7.14 -7.68
CA MET A 46 2.23 7.81 -7.49
C MET A 46 1.84 8.73 -8.64
N ARG A 47 2.79 9.03 -9.52
CA ARG A 47 2.57 9.72 -10.79
C ARG A 47 3.07 8.81 -11.91
N PRO A 48 2.47 8.87 -13.11
CA PRO A 48 2.99 8.14 -14.26
C PRO A 48 4.47 8.50 -14.48
N LEU A 49 5.35 7.50 -14.38
CA LEU A 49 6.76 7.59 -14.74
C LEU A 49 7.01 6.70 -15.95
N GLN A 50 8.16 6.87 -16.62
CA GLN A 50 8.58 5.92 -17.66
C GLN A 50 8.72 4.48 -17.12
N THR A 51 9.01 4.34 -15.82
CA THR A 51 9.04 3.06 -15.12
C THR A 51 7.75 2.89 -14.33
N GLY A 52 6.95 1.87 -14.65
CA GLY A 52 5.77 1.49 -13.87
C GLY A 52 6.10 0.90 -12.50
N SER A 53 5.10 0.31 -11.85
CA SER A 53 5.30 -0.42 -10.60
C SER A 53 6.27 -1.58 -10.76
N ARG A 54 6.98 -1.92 -9.68
CA ARG A 54 7.93 -3.03 -9.66
C ARG A 54 7.74 -3.92 -8.46
N VAL A 55 7.89 -5.23 -8.67
CA VAL A 55 7.88 -6.25 -7.62
C VAL A 55 9.27 -6.87 -7.50
N LEU A 56 9.91 -6.64 -6.35
CA LEU A 56 11.29 -7.05 -6.09
C LEU A 56 11.35 -8.10 -4.98
N LEU A 57 12.07 -9.18 -5.20
CA LEU A 57 12.47 -10.15 -4.19
C LEU A 57 13.97 -10.01 -3.91
N ASN A 58 14.32 -9.76 -2.65
CA ASN A 58 15.68 -9.53 -2.20
C ASN A 58 16.41 -8.44 -3.02
N GLY A 59 15.67 -7.39 -3.38
CA GLY A 59 16.18 -6.26 -4.17
C GLY A 59 16.36 -6.54 -5.67
N ARG A 60 15.90 -7.69 -6.18
CA ARG A 60 15.98 -8.08 -7.60
C ARG A 60 14.58 -8.36 -8.14
N ALA A 61 14.39 -8.24 -9.45
CA ALA A 61 13.15 -8.68 -10.07
C ALA A 61 12.89 -10.16 -9.74
N ALA A 62 11.65 -10.48 -9.34
CA ALA A 62 11.26 -11.86 -9.09
C ALA A 62 11.33 -12.67 -10.39
N ARG A 63 11.70 -13.95 -10.30
CA ARG A 63 11.70 -14.85 -11.45
C ARG A 63 10.26 -15.22 -11.85
N GLY A 64 10.04 -15.49 -13.14
CA GLY A 64 8.71 -15.73 -13.72
C GLY A 64 8.13 -14.48 -14.39
N ASP A 65 6.95 -14.62 -14.99
CA ASP A 65 6.26 -13.45 -15.58
C ASP A 65 5.49 -12.69 -14.49
N VAL A 66 6.11 -11.61 -14.01
CA VAL A 66 5.52 -10.71 -13.01
C VAL A 66 4.81 -9.52 -13.62
N SER A 67 4.88 -9.35 -14.95
CA SER A 67 4.37 -8.17 -15.64
C SER A 67 2.87 -7.92 -15.42
N PRO A 68 2.00 -8.95 -15.41
CA PRO A 68 0.58 -8.75 -15.12
C PRO A 68 0.32 -8.22 -13.70
N LEU A 69 1.07 -8.73 -12.72
CA LEU A 69 0.99 -8.27 -11.34
C LEU A 69 1.52 -6.84 -11.21
N GLU A 70 2.65 -6.52 -11.84
CA GLU A 70 3.21 -5.17 -11.85
C GLU A 70 2.28 -4.15 -12.53
N LEU A 71 1.60 -4.55 -13.60
CA LEU A 71 0.59 -3.72 -14.27
C LEU A 71 -0.60 -3.44 -13.35
N GLU A 72 -1.13 -4.47 -12.69
CA GLU A 72 -2.26 -4.33 -11.76
C GLU A 72 -1.89 -3.48 -10.55
N LEU A 73 -0.73 -3.71 -9.93
CA LEU A 73 -0.24 -2.88 -8.82
C LEU A 73 0.27 -1.50 -9.30
N GLY A 74 0.30 -1.26 -10.61
CA GLY A 74 0.72 -0.02 -11.25
C GLY A 74 -0.43 0.89 -11.66
N GLU A 75 -1.67 0.53 -11.37
CA GLU A 75 -2.82 1.31 -11.77
C GLU A 75 -2.80 2.69 -11.08
N ALA A 76 -2.68 3.74 -11.90
CA ALA A 76 -2.54 5.10 -11.43
C ALA A 76 -3.84 5.59 -10.78
N GLY A 77 -3.73 6.20 -9.60
CA GLY A 77 -4.88 6.70 -8.85
C GLY A 77 -5.67 5.64 -8.09
N ALA A 78 -5.36 4.35 -8.24
CA ALA A 78 -5.95 3.31 -7.40
C ALA A 78 -5.36 3.37 -5.98
N ALA A 79 -6.25 3.28 -5.00
CA ALA A 79 -5.92 3.13 -3.59
C ALA A 79 -5.77 1.63 -3.28
N TYR A 80 -4.74 1.25 -2.51
CA TYR A 80 -4.46 -0.15 -2.19
C TYR A 80 -4.39 -0.38 -0.69
N ARG A 81 -4.90 -1.52 -0.26
CA ARG A 81 -4.58 -2.15 1.02
C ARG A 81 -3.81 -3.42 0.72
N MET A 82 -2.59 -3.52 1.25
CA MET A 82 -1.72 -4.67 1.05
C MET A 82 -1.45 -5.38 2.36
N SER A 83 -1.44 -6.70 2.32
CA SER A 83 -1.02 -7.55 3.43
C SER A 83 -0.03 -8.61 2.95
N PHE A 84 0.83 -9.04 3.86
CA PHE A 84 1.88 -9.99 3.58
C PHE A 84 1.76 -11.15 4.56
N GLY A 85 1.72 -12.36 4.03
CA GLY A 85 1.68 -13.60 4.79
C GLY A 85 2.94 -14.44 4.55
N CYS A 86 3.40 -15.15 5.57
CA CYS A 86 4.48 -16.12 5.46
C CYS A 86 3.92 -17.52 5.74
N SER A 87 4.41 -18.53 5.02
CA SER A 87 4.22 -19.92 5.45
C SER A 87 4.94 -20.15 6.79
N GLN A 88 4.49 -21.13 7.57
CA GLN A 88 5.07 -21.44 8.89
C GLN A 88 6.58 -21.74 8.82
N ASN A 89 7.05 -22.32 7.72
CA ASN A 89 8.46 -22.62 7.48
C ASN A 89 9.24 -21.47 6.79
N GLY A 90 8.59 -20.35 6.47
CA GLY A 90 9.19 -19.18 5.82
C GLY A 90 9.65 -19.40 4.38
N GLU A 91 9.27 -20.51 3.75
CA GLU A 91 9.65 -20.84 2.36
C GLU A 91 8.83 -20.09 1.32
N THR A 92 7.58 -19.77 1.67
CA THR A 92 6.62 -19.09 0.81
C THR A 92 6.22 -17.77 1.42
N MET A 93 6.12 -16.74 0.58
CA MET A 93 5.55 -15.44 0.92
C MET A 93 4.33 -15.19 0.05
N GLN A 94 3.23 -14.78 0.68
CA GLN A 94 2.01 -14.37 0.00
C GLN A 94 1.86 -12.85 0.12
N LEU A 95 1.69 -12.18 -1.01
CA LEU A 95 1.16 -10.82 -1.08
C LEU A 95 -0.33 -10.93 -1.35
N SER A 96 -1.15 -10.25 -0.55
CA SER A 96 -2.57 -10.06 -0.82
C SER A 96 -2.85 -8.57 -0.94
N TRP A 97 -3.71 -8.18 -1.87
CA TRP A 97 -4.12 -6.80 -2.03
C TRP A 97 -5.62 -6.69 -2.26
N VAL A 98 -6.16 -5.55 -1.85
CA VAL A 98 -7.46 -5.06 -2.30
C VAL A 98 -7.25 -3.63 -2.80
N SER A 99 -7.85 -3.30 -3.94
CA SER A 99 -7.75 -1.99 -4.55
C SER A 99 -9.13 -1.41 -4.85
N GLY A 100 -9.20 -0.08 -4.79
CA GLY A 100 -10.35 0.71 -5.22
C GLY A 100 -9.88 1.77 -6.19
N LEU A 101 -10.51 1.83 -7.37
CA LEU A 101 -10.24 2.82 -8.40
C LEU A 101 -11.52 3.53 -8.78
N VAL A 102 -11.50 4.86 -8.72
CA VAL A 102 -12.60 5.68 -9.24
C VAL A 102 -12.61 5.58 -10.75
N GLY A 103 -13.68 5.01 -11.31
CA GLY A 103 -13.96 4.93 -12.74
C GLY A 103 -14.71 6.15 -13.25
N GLU A 104 -15.16 6.05 -14.50
CA GLU A 104 -15.97 7.09 -15.13
C GLU A 104 -17.30 7.24 -14.39
N HIS A 105 -17.78 8.49 -14.24
CA HIS A 105 -19.01 8.83 -13.51
C HIS A 105 -18.95 8.60 -11.98
N GLY A 106 -17.75 8.46 -11.40
CA GLY A 106 -17.55 8.40 -9.95
C GLY A 106 -17.88 7.05 -9.32
N GLN A 107 -18.18 6.03 -10.12
CA GLN A 107 -18.30 4.65 -9.63
C GLN A 107 -16.93 4.10 -9.25
N VAL A 108 -16.81 3.41 -8.11
CA VAL A 108 -15.55 2.80 -7.69
C VAL A 108 -15.52 1.34 -8.12
N ARG A 109 -14.51 0.96 -8.91
CA ARG A 109 -14.22 -0.43 -9.25
C ARG A 109 -13.29 -1.02 -8.19
N TYR A 110 -13.69 -2.13 -7.60
CA TYR A 110 -12.89 -2.84 -6.61
C TYR A 110 -12.29 -4.11 -7.19
N ARG A 111 -11.04 -4.40 -6.83
CA ARG A 111 -10.34 -5.64 -7.19
C ARG A 111 -9.65 -6.21 -5.99
N ALA A 112 -9.68 -7.52 -5.83
CA ALA A 112 -8.91 -8.23 -4.81
C ALA A 112 -8.01 -9.24 -5.51
N GLY A 113 -6.81 -9.45 -4.97
CA GLY A 113 -5.88 -10.39 -5.56
C GLY A 113 -4.87 -10.92 -4.56
N SER A 114 -4.17 -11.95 -5.00
CA SER A 114 -3.06 -12.54 -4.25
C SER A 114 -1.98 -13.05 -5.18
N ALA A 115 -0.75 -12.96 -4.72
CA ALA A 115 0.44 -13.44 -5.40
C ALA A 115 1.27 -14.26 -4.41
N GLU A 116 1.67 -15.46 -4.84
CA GLU A 116 2.50 -16.36 -4.07
C GLU A 116 3.91 -16.37 -4.65
N PHE A 117 4.89 -16.16 -3.77
CA PHE A 117 6.31 -16.20 -4.09
C PHE A 117 6.99 -17.34 -3.33
N ARG A 118 7.81 -18.11 -4.03
CA ARG A 118 8.60 -19.20 -3.44
C ARG A 118 9.99 -19.19 -4.03
N GLN A 119 11.01 -19.24 -3.17
CA GLN A 119 12.42 -19.27 -3.59
C GLN A 119 12.79 -18.14 -4.59
N GLY A 120 12.24 -16.94 -4.43
CA GLY A 120 12.55 -15.82 -5.33
C GLY A 120 11.84 -15.84 -6.68
N ALA A 121 10.82 -16.68 -6.87
CA ALA A 121 10.00 -16.74 -8.08
C ALA A 121 8.52 -16.49 -7.76
N LEU A 122 7.80 -15.82 -8.66
CA LEU A 122 6.34 -15.80 -8.65
C LEU A 122 5.84 -17.18 -9.07
N VAL A 123 5.07 -17.82 -8.20
CA VAL A 123 4.49 -19.16 -8.42
C VAL A 123 3.07 -19.07 -8.92
N ARG A 124 2.30 -18.12 -8.37
CA ARG A 124 0.89 -17.93 -8.69
C ARG A 124 0.50 -16.48 -8.49
N SER A 125 -0.36 -15.95 -9.36
CA SER A 125 -1.03 -14.67 -9.17
C SER A 125 -2.49 -14.83 -9.56
N LEU A 126 -3.40 -14.30 -8.75
CA LEU A 126 -4.85 -14.28 -8.99
C LEU A 126 -5.36 -12.87 -8.72
N SER A 127 -6.32 -12.44 -9.53
CA SER A 127 -7.05 -11.19 -9.30
C SER A 127 -8.48 -11.36 -9.78
N GLU A 128 -9.41 -10.88 -8.96
CA GLU A 128 -10.85 -11.00 -9.18
C GLU A 128 -11.56 -9.70 -8.81
N GLU A 129 -12.80 -9.57 -9.28
CA GLU A 129 -13.67 -8.48 -8.91
C GLU A 129 -14.00 -8.55 -7.42
N ALA A 130 -14.00 -7.39 -6.77
CA ALA A 130 -14.32 -7.26 -5.36
C ALA A 130 -15.42 -6.21 -5.15
N ASN A 131 -15.71 -5.92 -3.89
CA ASN A 131 -16.69 -4.92 -3.51
C ASN A 131 -16.14 -4.01 -2.39
N GLU A 132 -16.91 -2.98 -2.07
CA GLU A 132 -16.59 -2.03 -1.01
C GLU A 132 -16.37 -2.70 0.35
N GLU A 133 -17.16 -3.71 0.68
CA GLU A 133 -17.03 -4.44 1.95
C GLU A 133 -15.66 -5.13 2.07
N THR A 134 -15.22 -5.78 1.00
CA THR A 134 -13.90 -6.41 0.91
C THR A 134 -12.79 -5.37 1.03
N PHE A 135 -12.99 -4.18 0.48
CA PHE A 135 -12.02 -3.10 0.56
C PHE A 135 -11.90 -2.51 1.97
N TRP A 136 -12.96 -2.37 2.75
CA TRP A 136 -12.88 -1.69 4.06
C TRP A 136 -12.76 -2.61 5.27
N TYR A 137 -13.33 -3.82 5.23
CA TYR A 137 -13.57 -4.62 6.45
C TYR A 137 -12.84 -5.96 6.54
N ARG A 138 -12.00 -6.30 5.54
CA ARG A 138 -11.09 -7.45 5.61
C ARG A 138 -9.66 -7.08 5.97
#